data_AF-A0AAU7VQI2-F1
#
_entry.id   AF-A0AAU7VQI2-F1
#
_cell.length_a   1.000
_cell.length_b   1.000
_cell.length_c   1.000
_cell.angle_alpha   90.00
_cell.angle_beta   90.00
_cell.angle_gamma   90.00
#
_symmetry.space_group_name_H-M   'P 1'
#
loop_
_entity.id
_entity.type
_entity.pdbx_description
1 polymer ?
#
loop_
_entity_poly.entity_id
_entity_poly.type
_entity_poly.pdbx_seq_one_letter_code
_entity_poly.pdbx_strand_id
1 'polypeptide(L)'
;MRKILSGVLIVFLCFSGTQVASSQEFELECEAALLMEPTTGKVVFEHEAHQQFPIASITKVMTLLLAMEAIEEGRVSLEDTVVASQRASEMGGSQIFLEKGQEISFEDLLIAVAAGSANDASVAVAEHVSTSVEGFVDDMNTRANQLGMKNTEFLNPSGLPIDEKENLSTAYDVALMSRELLKYPKVHEWATVQWDTEFLGDVYLSNTNLKFLTNYPGADGLKTGWTTEAGYCISATALREDTRFLAIILKSPSPDQRLKETNQLLNYGFANYKTQNIYEQGEVIKTVEVEKGSVTEVDLKTEEKISVLLDKKQEGEITTSINVPKRIDAPIAKGEKVGVIEVLRDGTVIEKIDLTVEKEVDEAGTMQLFGRSLKELLRTVR
;
A
#
# COMPACT_ATOMS: atom_id res chain seq x y z
N MET A 1 -5.71 -58.79 53.91
CA MET A 1 -6.75 -57.80 53.54
C MET A 1 -6.04 -56.52 53.11
N ARG A 2 -6.32 -56.08 51.87
CA ARG A 2 -5.66 -54.98 51.15
C ARG A 2 -5.83 -53.64 51.88
N LYS A 3 -4.72 -52.92 52.11
CA LYS A 3 -4.74 -51.47 52.38
C LYS A 3 -4.54 -50.76 51.05
N ILE A 4 -5.57 -50.06 50.58
CA ILE A 4 -5.53 -49.20 49.40
C ILE A 4 -5.05 -47.83 49.91
N LEU A 5 -3.87 -47.40 49.49
CA LEU A 5 -3.34 -46.06 49.74
C LEU A 5 -3.48 -45.29 48.42
N SER A 6 -4.48 -44.40 48.35
CA SER A 6 -4.65 -43.49 47.21
C SER A 6 -3.56 -42.41 47.26
N GLY A 7 -2.65 -42.44 46.29
CA GLY A 7 -1.76 -41.32 46.00
C GLY A 7 -2.46 -40.32 45.07
N VAL A 8 -2.67 -39.10 45.54
CA VAL A 8 -3.14 -37.98 44.73
C VAL A 8 -1.94 -37.44 43.95
N LEU A 9 -1.93 -37.65 42.64
CA LEU A 9 -0.96 -37.07 41.71
C LEU A 9 -1.42 -35.64 41.36
N ILE A 10 -0.79 -34.64 41.96
CA ILE A 10 -1.00 -33.23 41.58
C ILE A 10 -0.25 -32.98 40.28
N VAL A 11 -0.99 -32.92 39.17
CA VAL A 11 -0.47 -32.46 37.88
C VAL A 11 -0.40 -30.93 37.93
N PHE A 12 0.81 -30.40 38.06
CA PHE A 12 1.08 -28.97 37.84
C PHE A 12 0.98 -28.70 36.34
N LEU A 13 -0.17 -28.18 35.89
CA LEU A 13 -0.28 -27.56 34.57
C LEU A 13 0.45 -26.22 34.61
N CYS A 14 1.64 -26.18 34.02
CA CYS A 14 2.30 -24.93 33.66
C CYS A 14 1.48 -24.25 32.57
N PHE A 15 0.60 -23.32 32.96
CA PHE A 15 0.04 -22.34 32.03
C PHE A 15 1.17 -21.40 31.64
N SER A 16 1.74 -21.60 30.45
CA SER A 16 2.60 -20.62 29.79
C SER A 16 1.73 -19.41 29.46
N GLY A 17 1.73 -18.41 30.36
CA GLY A 17 1.11 -17.13 30.08
C GLY A 17 1.81 -16.50 28.88
N THR A 18 1.10 -16.36 27.77
CA THR A 18 1.49 -15.46 26.69
C THR A 18 1.57 -14.06 27.29
N GLN A 19 2.78 -13.52 27.45
CA GLN A 19 2.94 -12.12 27.78
C GLN A 19 2.43 -11.31 26.59
N VAL A 20 1.25 -10.73 26.75
CA VAL A 20 0.79 -9.65 25.88
C VAL A 20 1.79 -8.51 26.08
N ALA A 21 2.53 -8.19 25.02
CA ALA A 21 3.47 -7.08 25.03
C ALA A 21 2.71 -5.82 25.49
N SER A 22 3.25 -5.13 26.50
CA SER A 22 2.70 -3.88 27.00
C SER A 22 2.60 -2.88 25.85
N SER A 23 1.39 -2.59 25.38
CA SER A 23 1.13 -1.48 24.48
C SER A 23 1.55 -0.21 25.21
N GLN A 24 2.44 0.57 24.62
CA GLN A 24 2.64 1.94 25.06
C GLN A 24 1.33 2.67 24.82
N GLU A 25 0.61 3.05 25.87
CA GLU A 25 -0.60 3.85 25.74
C GLU A 25 -0.18 5.24 25.25
N PHE A 26 -0.52 5.53 24.00
CA PHE A 26 -0.49 6.89 23.48
C PHE A 26 -1.75 7.57 23.99
N GLU A 27 -1.59 8.58 24.85
CA GLU A 27 -2.66 9.55 25.06
C GLU A 27 -2.77 10.40 23.81
N LEU A 28 -3.67 10.01 22.90
CA LEU A 28 -4.03 10.78 21.71
C LEU A 28 -5.29 11.60 22.01
N GLU A 29 -5.34 12.80 21.48
CA GLU A 29 -6.50 13.69 21.47
C GLU A 29 -7.12 13.71 20.05
N CYS A 30 -7.29 12.55 19.45
CA CYS A 30 -8.02 12.33 18.20
C CYS A 30 -8.97 11.14 18.37
N GLU A 31 -10.01 11.05 17.56
CA GLU A 31 -11.01 9.98 17.72
C GLU A 31 -10.55 8.64 17.12
N ALA A 32 -9.65 8.63 16.13
CA ALA A 32 -9.03 7.40 15.65
C ALA A 32 -7.65 7.62 15.07
N ALA A 33 -6.78 6.62 15.25
CA ALA A 33 -5.44 6.62 14.71
C ALA A 33 -4.92 5.22 14.37
N LEU A 34 -3.98 5.15 13.43
CA LEU A 34 -3.30 3.92 13.05
C LEU A 34 -1.88 4.20 12.54
N LEU A 35 -0.94 3.30 12.85
CA LEU A 35 0.42 3.32 12.30
C LEU A 35 0.72 1.97 11.63
N MET A 36 1.03 2.01 10.32
CA MET A 36 1.34 0.85 9.50
C MET A 36 2.70 1.00 8.81
N GLU A 37 3.45 -0.08 8.71
CA GLU A 37 4.52 -0.21 7.71
C GLU A 37 3.87 -0.75 6.42
N PRO A 38 3.81 0.03 5.32
CA PRO A 38 2.95 -0.28 4.19
C PRO A 38 3.47 -1.43 3.30
N THR A 39 4.76 -1.74 3.32
CA THR A 39 5.33 -2.82 2.48
C THR A 39 4.84 -4.18 2.95
N THR A 40 4.97 -4.45 4.25
CA THR A 40 4.52 -5.68 4.91
C THR A 40 3.03 -5.62 5.29
N GLY A 41 2.45 -4.42 5.36
CA GLY A 41 1.10 -4.20 5.87
C GLY A 41 0.97 -4.38 7.39
N LYS A 42 2.09 -4.52 8.11
CA LYS A 42 2.07 -4.72 9.56
C LYS A 42 1.63 -3.45 10.26
N VAL A 43 0.53 -3.55 10.98
CA VAL A 43 0.07 -2.50 11.90
C VAL A 43 0.82 -2.62 13.22
N VAL A 44 1.42 -1.52 13.66
CA VAL A 44 2.25 -1.45 14.87
C VAL A 44 1.61 -0.62 15.99
N PHE A 45 0.56 0.15 15.67
CA PHE A 45 -0.26 0.86 16.64
C PHE A 45 -1.67 1.11 16.08
N GLU A 46 -2.69 0.98 16.93
CA GLU A 46 -4.09 1.26 16.61
C GLU A 46 -4.79 1.94 17.79
N HIS A 47 -5.66 2.90 17.49
CA HIS A 47 -6.58 3.54 18.43
C HIS A 47 -7.92 3.75 17.73
N GLU A 48 -8.97 3.06 18.14
CA GLU A 48 -10.31 3.08 17.53
C GLU A 48 -10.27 2.95 15.99
N ALA A 49 -9.30 2.19 15.47
CA ALA A 49 -8.92 2.25 14.05
C ALA A 49 -10.00 1.74 13.09
N HIS A 50 -11.01 1.02 13.59
CA HIS A 50 -12.14 0.48 12.82
C HIS A 50 -13.45 1.27 13.02
N GLN A 51 -13.44 2.35 13.81
CA GLN A 51 -14.61 3.21 13.95
C GLN A 51 -14.75 4.12 12.72
N GLN A 52 -15.98 4.27 12.25
CA GLN A 52 -16.29 5.09 11.08
C GLN A 52 -16.35 6.57 11.43
N PHE A 53 -15.69 7.38 10.62
CA PHE A 53 -15.73 8.83 10.67
C PHE A 53 -15.83 9.44 9.27
N PRO A 54 -16.36 10.65 9.14
CA PRO A 54 -16.15 11.45 7.95
C PRO A 54 -14.67 11.69 7.72
N ILE A 55 -14.22 11.51 6.47
CA ILE A 55 -12.78 11.60 6.14
C ILE A 55 -12.43 12.81 5.28
N ALA A 56 -13.41 13.63 4.90
CA ALA A 56 -13.22 14.82 4.08
C ALA A 56 -12.30 14.53 2.85
N SER A 57 -11.36 15.43 2.57
CA SER A 57 -10.41 15.31 1.45
C SER A 57 -9.41 14.15 1.53
N ILE A 58 -9.38 13.35 2.60
CA ILE A 58 -8.65 12.07 2.57
C ILE A 58 -9.25 11.14 1.51
N THR A 59 -10.52 11.33 1.16
CA THR A 59 -11.19 10.69 0.01
C THR A 59 -10.33 10.70 -1.25
N LYS A 60 -9.61 11.81 -1.50
CA LYS A 60 -8.80 12.00 -2.71
C LYS A 60 -7.64 11.01 -2.83
N VAL A 61 -7.29 10.28 -1.76
CA VAL A 61 -6.38 9.13 -1.84
C VAL A 61 -6.96 8.05 -2.75
N MET A 62 -8.24 7.71 -2.62
CA MET A 62 -8.92 6.77 -3.53
C MET A 62 -9.01 7.34 -4.96
N THR A 63 -9.23 8.65 -5.10
CA THR A 63 -9.26 9.31 -6.42
C THR A 63 -7.93 9.20 -7.14
N LEU A 64 -6.82 9.49 -6.45
CA LEU A 64 -5.48 9.32 -6.99
C LEU A 64 -5.19 7.84 -7.29
N LEU A 65 -5.64 6.91 -6.44
CA LEU A 65 -5.44 5.48 -6.65
C LEU A 65 -6.09 5.01 -7.95
N LEU A 66 -7.37 5.30 -8.16
CA LEU A 66 -8.07 4.91 -9.39
C LEU A 66 -7.47 5.57 -10.64
N ALA A 67 -6.97 6.81 -10.52
CA ALA A 67 -6.27 7.47 -11.61
C ALA A 67 -4.95 6.75 -11.96
N MET A 68 -4.16 6.37 -10.95
CA MET A 68 -2.92 5.61 -11.16
C MET A 68 -3.17 4.23 -11.76
N GLU A 69 -4.19 3.52 -11.27
CA GLU A 69 -4.60 2.22 -11.84
C GLU A 69 -5.07 2.37 -13.30
N ALA A 70 -5.81 3.45 -13.62
CA ALA A 70 -6.21 3.74 -15.00
C ALA A 70 -5.01 4.03 -15.93
N ILE A 71 -3.99 4.71 -15.42
CA ILE A 71 -2.74 4.96 -16.15
C ILE A 71 -1.97 3.65 -16.37
N GLU A 72 -1.83 2.82 -15.33
CA GLU A 72 -1.14 1.53 -15.40
C GLU A 72 -1.82 0.56 -16.39
N GLU A 73 -3.15 0.57 -16.43
CA GLU A 73 -3.97 -0.20 -17.38
C GLU A 73 -3.96 0.38 -18.81
N GLY A 74 -3.39 1.57 -19.01
CA GLY A 74 -3.36 2.26 -20.30
C GLY A 74 -4.71 2.79 -20.78
N ARG A 75 -5.68 2.97 -19.86
CA ARG A 75 -6.99 3.57 -20.17
C ARG A 75 -6.92 5.09 -20.38
N VAL A 76 -6.01 5.74 -19.67
CA VAL A 76 -5.70 7.18 -19.75
C VAL A 76 -4.17 7.37 -19.70
N SER A 77 -3.68 8.53 -20.10
CA SER A 77 -2.26 8.91 -19.99
C SER A 77 -2.11 10.26 -19.28
N LEU A 78 -0.93 10.50 -18.69
CA LEU A 78 -0.62 11.76 -18.00
C LEU A 78 -0.72 12.98 -18.94
N GLU A 79 -0.43 12.77 -20.22
CA GLU A 79 -0.43 13.77 -21.27
C GLU A 79 -1.84 14.02 -21.87
N ASP A 80 -2.85 13.27 -21.45
CA ASP A 80 -4.22 13.47 -21.90
C ASP A 80 -4.67 14.90 -21.62
N THR A 81 -5.30 15.53 -22.60
CA THR A 81 -5.96 16.82 -22.42
C THR A 81 -7.38 16.58 -21.92
N VAL A 82 -7.66 17.08 -20.72
CA VAL A 82 -8.98 17.02 -20.08
C VAL A 82 -9.68 18.36 -20.25
N VAL A 83 -10.93 18.32 -20.69
CA VAL A 83 -11.78 19.51 -20.83
C VAL A 83 -12.66 19.65 -19.59
N ALA A 84 -12.47 20.72 -18.81
CA ALA A 84 -13.22 20.95 -17.59
C ALA A 84 -14.73 21.11 -17.87
N SER A 85 -15.55 20.30 -17.19
CA SER A 85 -17.00 20.34 -17.32
C SER A 85 -17.64 21.50 -16.55
N GLN A 86 -18.93 21.76 -16.80
CA GLN A 86 -19.72 22.68 -15.98
C GLN A 86 -19.68 22.24 -14.50
N ARG A 87 -19.82 20.94 -14.23
CA ARG A 87 -19.85 20.39 -12.88
C ARG A 87 -18.51 20.62 -12.16
N ALA A 88 -17.39 20.40 -12.84
CA ALA A 88 -16.07 20.68 -12.28
C ALA A 88 -15.92 22.17 -11.94
N SER A 89 -16.33 23.06 -12.86
CA SER A 89 -16.23 24.51 -12.65
C SER A 89 -17.12 25.08 -11.53
N GLU A 90 -18.21 24.38 -11.19
CA GLU A 90 -19.17 24.79 -10.15
C GLU A 90 -18.83 24.25 -8.77
N MET A 91 -17.73 23.50 -8.63
CA MET A 91 -17.30 23.02 -7.32
C MET A 91 -16.99 24.19 -6.38
N GLY A 92 -17.04 23.92 -5.07
CA GLY A 92 -16.61 24.84 -4.01
C GLY A 92 -15.45 24.26 -3.21
N GLY A 93 -15.01 24.99 -2.18
CA GLY A 93 -13.94 24.54 -1.27
C GLY A 93 -12.53 24.81 -1.82
N SER A 94 -11.60 23.88 -1.60
CA SER A 94 -10.25 23.96 -2.19
C SER A 94 -10.33 23.71 -3.69
N GLN A 95 -9.77 24.61 -4.51
CA GLN A 95 -9.93 24.62 -5.96
C GLN A 95 -8.71 25.21 -6.66
N ILE A 96 -8.57 24.89 -7.95
CA ILE A 96 -7.69 25.61 -8.89
C ILE A 96 -8.48 26.53 -9.83
N PHE A 97 -9.79 26.70 -9.55
CA PHE A 97 -10.72 27.60 -10.23
C PHE A 97 -10.91 27.28 -11.72
N LEU A 98 -11.14 26.00 -12.02
CA LEU A 98 -11.38 25.54 -13.38
C LEU A 98 -12.54 26.29 -14.05
N GLU A 99 -12.31 26.80 -15.26
CA GLU A 99 -13.37 27.35 -16.11
C GLU A 99 -13.97 26.26 -17.01
N LYS A 100 -15.28 26.30 -17.23
CA LYS A 100 -15.92 25.38 -18.18
C LYS A 100 -15.29 25.50 -19.57
N GLY A 101 -14.86 24.37 -20.11
CA GLY A 101 -14.23 24.29 -21.43
C GLY A 101 -12.72 24.56 -21.40
N GLN A 102 -12.13 24.86 -20.24
CA GLN A 102 -10.69 24.96 -20.08
C GLN A 102 -10.04 23.60 -20.34
N GLU A 103 -8.97 23.59 -21.13
CA GLU A 103 -8.15 22.42 -21.44
C GLU A 103 -6.94 22.37 -20.51
N ILE A 104 -6.72 21.22 -19.87
CA ILE A 104 -5.69 21.03 -18.84
C ILE A 104 -5.11 19.62 -18.99
N SER A 105 -3.82 19.45 -18.73
CA SER A 105 -3.22 18.11 -18.74
C SER A 105 -3.75 17.27 -17.58
N PHE A 106 -3.85 15.96 -17.78
CA PHE A 106 -4.28 15.06 -16.71
C PHE A 106 -3.29 15.08 -15.54
N GLU A 107 -1.98 15.17 -15.79
CA GLU A 107 -0.98 15.30 -14.73
C GLU A 107 -1.18 16.55 -13.86
N ASP A 108 -1.48 17.72 -14.46
CA ASP A 108 -1.73 18.95 -13.68
C ASP A 108 -2.96 18.81 -12.78
N LEU A 109 -4.00 18.12 -13.25
CA LEU A 109 -5.15 17.81 -12.40
C LEU A 109 -4.75 16.92 -11.21
N LEU A 110 -3.91 15.90 -11.42
CA LEU A 110 -3.44 15.02 -10.35
C LEU A 110 -2.54 15.75 -9.35
N ILE A 111 -1.67 16.65 -9.81
CA ILE A 111 -0.87 17.53 -8.93
C ILE A 111 -1.80 18.44 -8.10
N ALA A 112 -2.82 19.04 -8.72
CA ALA A 112 -3.79 19.87 -8.02
C ALA A 112 -4.59 19.10 -6.96
N VAL A 113 -4.96 17.84 -7.25
CA VAL A 113 -5.63 16.93 -6.30
C VAL A 113 -4.70 16.56 -5.13
N ALA A 114 -3.44 16.22 -5.42
CA ALA A 114 -2.47 15.76 -4.43
C ALA A 114 -2.00 16.88 -3.49
N ALA A 115 -1.51 18.00 -4.05
CA ALA A 115 -0.95 19.11 -3.27
C ALA A 115 -2.02 20.12 -2.84
N GLY A 116 -2.78 20.66 -3.81
CA GLY A 116 -3.77 21.71 -3.58
C GLY A 116 -5.10 21.22 -2.99
N SER A 117 -5.32 19.91 -2.99
CA SER A 117 -6.59 19.31 -2.56
C SER A 117 -7.79 19.78 -3.37
N ALA A 118 -7.59 20.10 -4.65
CA ALA A 118 -8.56 20.74 -5.54
C ALA A 118 -9.78 19.84 -5.84
N ASN A 119 -10.98 20.34 -5.51
CA ASN A 119 -12.26 19.63 -5.66
C ASN A 119 -12.74 19.61 -7.11
N ASP A 120 -12.60 20.74 -7.81
CA ASP A 120 -12.84 20.89 -9.24
C ASP A 120 -11.96 19.91 -10.04
N ALA A 121 -10.67 19.84 -9.73
CA ALA A 121 -9.76 18.88 -10.33
C ALA A 121 -10.16 17.43 -10.04
N SER A 122 -10.63 17.11 -8.82
CA SER A 122 -11.09 15.76 -8.48
C SER A 122 -12.31 15.33 -9.29
N VAL A 123 -13.23 16.26 -9.58
CA VAL A 123 -14.38 16.00 -10.46
C VAL A 123 -13.94 15.80 -11.90
N ALA A 124 -13.03 16.64 -12.42
CA ALA A 124 -12.49 16.49 -13.77
C ALA A 124 -11.75 15.15 -13.95
N VAL A 125 -10.96 14.74 -12.96
CA VAL A 125 -10.29 13.42 -12.94
C VAL A 125 -11.31 12.29 -12.98
N ALA A 126 -12.36 12.38 -12.17
CA ALA A 126 -13.41 11.36 -12.11
C ALA A 126 -14.15 11.21 -13.46
N GLU A 127 -14.53 12.34 -14.07
CA GLU A 127 -15.20 12.35 -15.38
C GLU A 127 -14.29 11.82 -16.50
N HIS A 128 -12.98 12.10 -16.45
CA HIS A 128 -12.02 11.59 -17.44
C HIS A 128 -11.80 10.08 -17.30
N VAL A 129 -11.63 9.58 -16.07
CA VAL A 129 -11.31 8.16 -15.81
C VAL A 129 -12.51 7.23 -16.03
N SER A 130 -13.71 7.66 -15.62
CA SER A 130 -14.91 6.78 -15.61
C SER A 130 -16.09 7.36 -16.39
N THR A 131 -15.84 8.34 -17.28
CA THR A 131 -16.86 9.03 -18.11
C THR A 131 -17.87 9.89 -17.34
N SER A 132 -18.16 9.58 -16.07
CA SER A 132 -19.01 10.37 -15.19
C SER A 132 -18.55 10.26 -13.73
N VAL A 133 -18.93 11.24 -12.91
CA VAL A 133 -18.67 11.20 -11.46
C VAL A 133 -19.38 10.03 -10.80
N GLU A 134 -20.60 9.71 -11.24
CA GLU A 134 -21.37 8.59 -10.69
C GLU A 134 -20.68 7.25 -10.97
N GLY A 135 -20.21 7.03 -12.21
CA GLY A 135 -19.44 5.84 -12.55
C GLY A 135 -18.14 5.77 -11.75
N PHE A 136 -17.46 6.89 -11.57
CA PHE A 136 -16.26 6.93 -10.74
C PHE A 136 -16.55 6.60 -9.28
N VAL A 137 -17.67 7.05 -8.72
CA VAL A 137 -18.08 6.70 -7.34
C VAL A 137 -18.41 5.20 -7.21
N ASP A 138 -19.02 4.60 -8.23
CA ASP A 138 -19.22 3.14 -8.28
C ASP A 138 -17.87 2.40 -8.30
N ASP A 139 -16.90 2.90 -9.07
CA ASP A 139 -15.53 2.37 -9.10
C ASP A 139 -14.83 2.52 -7.75
N MET A 140 -14.95 3.67 -7.07
CA MET A 140 -14.39 3.91 -5.73
C MET A 140 -14.90 2.90 -4.71
N ASN A 141 -16.21 2.66 -4.69
CA ASN A 141 -16.83 1.70 -3.76
C ASN A 141 -16.52 0.25 -4.15
N THR A 142 -16.42 -0.05 -5.45
CA THR A 142 -15.98 -1.36 -5.94
C THR A 142 -14.54 -1.63 -5.50
N ARG A 143 -13.65 -0.66 -5.67
CA ARG A 143 -12.24 -0.77 -5.27
C ARG A 143 -12.08 -0.87 -3.75
N ALA A 144 -12.85 -0.10 -2.98
CA ALA A 144 -12.89 -0.23 -1.52
C ALA A 144 -13.23 -1.66 -1.09
N ASN A 145 -14.24 -2.29 -1.71
CA ASN A 145 -14.59 -3.69 -1.44
C ASN A 145 -13.46 -4.67 -1.80
N GLN A 146 -12.80 -4.48 -2.95
CA GLN A 146 -11.67 -5.31 -3.38
C GLN A 146 -10.47 -5.21 -2.43
N LEU A 147 -10.22 -4.02 -1.87
CA LEU A 147 -9.20 -3.79 -0.85
C LEU A 147 -9.60 -4.31 0.54
N GLY A 148 -10.85 -4.73 0.73
CA GLY A 148 -11.37 -5.20 2.01
C GLY A 148 -11.75 -4.08 2.98
N MET A 149 -11.98 -2.86 2.49
CA MET A 149 -12.41 -1.69 3.24
C MET A 149 -13.89 -1.77 3.62
N LYS A 150 -14.22 -2.65 4.57
CA LYS A 150 -15.61 -3.04 4.90
C LYS A 150 -16.46 -1.93 5.51
N ASN A 151 -15.83 -0.86 5.96
CA ASN A 151 -16.47 0.22 6.70
C ASN A 151 -16.25 1.56 5.97
N THR A 152 -16.23 1.53 4.65
CA THR A 152 -16.03 2.71 3.79
C THR A 152 -17.18 2.88 2.81
N GLU A 153 -17.64 4.13 2.65
CA GLU A 153 -18.63 4.52 1.65
C GLU A 153 -18.24 5.88 1.07
N PHE A 154 -18.10 5.93 -0.26
CA PHE A 154 -17.84 7.15 -1.01
C PHE A 154 -19.12 7.62 -1.71
N LEU A 155 -19.40 8.92 -1.61
CA LEU A 155 -20.51 9.60 -2.27
C LEU A 155 -20.05 10.49 -3.44
N ASN A 156 -18.77 10.91 -3.41
CA ASN A 156 -18.15 11.75 -4.43
C ASN A 156 -16.61 11.63 -4.38
N PRO A 157 -15.86 12.03 -5.43
CA PRO A 157 -14.41 11.91 -5.49
C PRO A 157 -13.66 12.92 -4.61
N SER A 158 -14.31 14.00 -4.19
CA SER A 158 -13.63 15.09 -3.49
C SER A 158 -13.63 14.91 -1.96
N GLY A 159 -14.65 14.24 -1.42
CA GLY A 159 -14.95 14.22 0.01
C GLY A 159 -15.56 15.53 0.52
N LEU A 160 -16.01 16.42 -0.37
CA LEU A 160 -16.84 17.56 -0.01
C LEU A 160 -18.23 17.06 0.43
N PRO A 161 -18.81 17.55 1.55
CA PRO A 161 -20.14 17.14 1.98
C PRO A 161 -21.22 17.45 0.93
N ILE A 162 -22.24 16.59 0.86
CA ILE A 162 -23.43 16.78 0.04
C ILE A 162 -24.62 16.82 1.01
N ASP A 163 -25.19 18.01 1.21
CA ASP A 163 -26.15 18.28 2.28
C ASP A 163 -25.59 17.84 3.64
N GLU A 164 -26.28 16.94 4.35
CA GLU A 164 -25.85 16.36 5.64
C GLU A 164 -25.08 15.04 5.49
N LYS A 165 -24.74 14.63 4.26
CA LYS A 165 -24.05 13.37 3.98
C LYS A 165 -22.56 13.60 3.68
N GLU A 166 -21.74 12.67 4.14
CA GLU A 166 -20.28 12.71 3.95
C GLU A 166 -19.75 11.34 3.52
N ASN A 167 -18.57 11.35 2.91
CA ASN A 167 -17.80 10.14 2.68
C ASN A 167 -17.27 9.62 4.03
N LEU A 168 -17.53 8.35 4.31
CA LEU A 168 -17.18 7.70 5.57
C LEU A 168 -16.10 6.66 5.34
N SER A 169 -15.19 6.52 6.29
CA SER A 169 -14.17 5.46 6.31
C SER A 169 -13.66 5.28 7.74
N THR A 170 -12.76 4.33 7.93
CA THR A 170 -12.03 4.09 9.19
C THR A 170 -10.55 4.41 9.03
N ALA A 171 -9.79 4.53 10.13
CA ALA A 171 -8.35 4.74 10.04
C ALA A 171 -7.64 3.54 9.38
N TYR A 172 -8.13 2.33 9.64
CA TYR A 172 -7.68 1.10 9.01
C TYR A 172 -7.93 1.09 7.51
N ASP A 173 -9.16 1.40 7.08
CA ASP A 173 -9.51 1.40 5.66
C ASP A 173 -8.74 2.49 4.90
N VAL A 174 -8.57 3.68 5.48
CA VAL A 174 -7.71 4.73 4.92
C VAL A 174 -6.28 4.24 4.74
N ALA A 175 -5.76 3.46 5.69
CA ALA A 175 -4.42 2.91 5.59
C ALA A 175 -4.29 1.90 4.45
N LEU A 176 -5.32 1.09 4.19
CA LEU A 176 -5.35 0.15 3.06
C LEU A 176 -5.27 0.87 1.71
N MET A 177 -6.15 1.85 1.45
CA MET A 177 -6.09 2.58 0.18
C MET A 177 -4.82 3.42 0.04
N SER A 178 -4.31 3.98 1.13
CA SER A 178 -3.06 4.75 1.11
C SER A 178 -1.86 3.84 0.82
N ARG A 179 -1.81 2.65 1.44
CA ARG A 179 -0.80 1.62 1.14
C ARG A 179 -0.82 1.22 -0.32
N GLU A 180 -2.00 1.04 -0.91
CA GLU A 180 -2.11 0.70 -2.33
C GLU A 180 -1.61 1.84 -3.22
N LEU A 181 -2.00 3.09 -2.91
CA LEU A 181 -1.51 4.27 -3.65
C LEU A 181 0.01 4.42 -3.58
N LEU A 182 0.63 4.05 -2.46
CA LEU A 182 2.09 4.12 -2.26
C LEU A 182 2.89 3.16 -3.15
N LYS A 183 2.23 2.22 -3.86
CA LYS A 183 2.88 1.42 -4.90
C LYS A 183 3.28 2.23 -6.12
N TYR A 184 2.75 3.45 -6.28
CA TYR A 184 3.01 4.34 -7.41
C TYR A 184 3.97 5.48 -7.01
N PRO A 185 5.29 5.39 -7.29
CA PRO A 185 6.28 6.34 -6.77
C PRO A 185 6.04 7.80 -7.19
N LYS A 186 5.44 8.00 -8.38
CA LYS A 186 5.10 9.31 -8.95
C LYS A 186 4.22 10.16 -8.03
N VAL A 187 3.38 9.51 -7.21
CA VAL A 187 2.49 10.21 -6.25
C VAL A 187 3.28 11.01 -5.23
N HIS A 188 4.48 10.56 -4.84
CA HIS A 188 5.35 11.31 -3.93
C HIS A 188 5.84 12.62 -4.54
N GLU A 189 6.13 12.64 -5.86
CA GLU A 189 6.52 13.86 -6.56
C GLU A 189 5.41 14.91 -6.45
N TRP A 190 4.16 14.51 -6.70
CA TRP A 190 3.00 15.40 -6.62
C TRP A 190 2.66 15.81 -5.19
N ALA A 191 2.65 14.85 -4.24
CA ALA A 191 2.30 15.11 -2.85
C ALA A 191 3.34 15.98 -2.11
N THR A 192 4.55 16.12 -2.67
CA THR A 192 5.64 16.94 -2.09
C THR A 192 5.84 18.30 -2.77
N VAL A 193 5.10 18.62 -3.85
CA VAL A 193 5.05 19.97 -4.40
C VAL A 193 4.64 20.93 -3.30
N GLN A 194 5.53 21.83 -2.90
CA GLN A 194 5.31 22.71 -1.74
C GLN A 194 4.34 23.84 -2.06
N TRP A 195 4.67 24.60 -3.11
CA TRP A 195 3.82 25.61 -3.72
C TRP A 195 4.31 25.85 -5.13
N ASP A 196 3.43 26.37 -5.96
CA ASP A 196 3.73 26.89 -7.28
C ASP A 196 2.90 28.15 -7.48
N THR A 197 3.58 29.27 -7.72
CA THR A 197 2.91 30.57 -7.90
C THR A 197 2.29 30.75 -9.27
N GLU A 198 2.68 29.90 -10.23
CA GLU A 198 2.29 30.00 -11.64
C GLU A 198 1.81 28.65 -12.20
N PHE A 199 1.25 27.78 -11.34
CA PHE A 199 0.93 26.37 -11.62
C PHE A 199 0.15 26.14 -12.92
N LEU A 200 -0.74 27.08 -13.26
CA LEU A 200 -1.46 27.14 -14.54
C LEU A 200 -1.49 28.60 -15.05
N GLY A 201 -0.32 29.23 -15.11
CA GLY A 201 -0.16 30.64 -15.43
C GLY A 201 -0.32 31.51 -14.20
N ASP A 202 -1.56 31.85 -13.83
CA ASP A 202 -1.83 32.77 -12.71
C ASP A 202 -2.43 32.05 -11.47
N VAL A 203 -2.47 30.72 -11.49
CA VAL A 203 -3.02 29.91 -10.38
C VAL A 203 -1.94 29.67 -9.32
N TYR A 204 -2.21 30.14 -8.10
CA TYR A 204 -1.39 29.82 -6.93
C TYR A 204 -1.79 28.47 -6.34
N LEU A 205 -0.89 27.50 -6.41
CA LEU A 205 -1.01 26.20 -5.77
C LEU A 205 -0.17 26.18 -4.48
N SER A 206 -0.75 25.69 -3.38
CA SER A 206 -0.02 25.52 -2.12
C SER A 206 -0.43 24.22 -1.45
N ASN A 207 0.57 23.47 -0.97
CA ASN A 207 0.34 22.18 -0.37
C ASN A 207 -0.40 22.30 0.96
N THR A 208 -1.51 21.58 1.11
CA THR A 208 -2.29 21.59 2.36
C THR A 208 -1.55 20.90 3.52
N ASN A 209 -0.51 20.12 3.23
CA ASN A 209 0.31 19.40 4.20
C ASN A 209 1.71 20.03 4.42
N LEU A 210 1.95 21.26 3.97
CA LEU A 210 3.28 21.89 3.97
C LEU A 210 3.98 21.87 5.34
N LYS A 211 3.23 22.07 6.44
CA LYS A 211 3.79 22.07 7.80
C LYS A 211 4.36 20.70 8.18
N PHE A 212 3.75 19.59 7.76
CA PHE A 212 4.31 18.25 7.99
C PHE A 212 5.53 18.02 7.11
N LEU A 213 5.39 18.27 5.81
CA LEU A 213 6.44 18.05 4.80
C LEU A 213 7.72 18.83 5.12
N THR A 214 7.61 20.05 5.63
CA THR A 214 8.76 20.91 5.93
C THR A 214 9.45 20.54 7.25
N ASN A 215 8.69 20.06 8.24
CA ASN A 215 9.17 19.94 9.61
C ASN A 215 9.47 18.51 10.06
N TYR A 216 9.01 17.48 9.34
CA TYR A 216 9.23 16.09 9.71
C TYR A 216 10.25 15.39 8.78
N PRO A 217 11.43 14.99 9.28
CA PRO A 217 12.44 14.34 8.44
C PRO A 217 11.95 13.03 7.83
N GLY A 218 12.09 12.92 6.52
CA GLY A 218 11.64 11.79 5.72
C GLY A 218 10.18 11.87 5.24
N ALA A 219 9.45 12.95 5.59
CA ALA A 219 8.08 13.14 5.12
C ALA A 219 7.99 13.31 3.61
N ASP A 220 7.09 12.56 2.98
CA ASP A 220 6.92 12.54 1.53
C ASP A 220 5.44 12.33 1.10
N GLY A 221 4.50 12.72 1.97
CA GLY A 221 3.07 12.66 1.68
C GLY A 221 2.18 12.52 2.92
N LEU A 222 0.90 12.16 2.77
CA LEU A 222 0.21 11.93 1.50
C LEU A 222 -0.95 12.91 1.34
N LYS A 223 -1.86 12.99 2.31
CA LYS A 223 -3.06 13.81 2.18
C LYS A 223 -3.60 14.29 3.51
N THR A 224 -4.07 15.53 3.56
CA THR A 224 -4.86 16.07 4.68
C THR A 224 -6.33 16.23 4.29
N GLY A 225 -7.22 16.24 5.28
CA GLY A 225 -8.64 16.56 5.11
C GLY A 225 -9.18 17.36 6.30
N TRP A 226 -10.15 18.22 6.03
CA TRP A 226 -10.90 18.94 7.06
C TRP A 226 -12.29 19.32 6.58
N THR A 227 -13.29 19.05 7.41
CA THR A 227 -14.64 19.63 7.43
C THR A 227 -14.99 19.87 8.90
N THR A 228 -16.08 20.57 9.19
CA THR A 228 -16.54 20.79 10.57
C THR A 228 -16.80 19.45 11.27
N GLU A 229 -17.36 18.50 10.54
CA GLU A 229 -17.81 17.20 11.00
C GLU A 229 -16.67 16.17 11.05
N ALA A 230 -15.79 16.16 10.03
CA ALA A 230 -14.61 15.29 9.98
C ALA A 230 -13.53 15.67 10.99
N GLY A 231 -13.49 16.93 11.43
CA GLY A 231 -12.33 17.46 12.15
C GLY A 231 -11.08 17.45 11.28
N TYR A 232 -9.90 17.52 11.89
CA TYR A 232 -8.62 17.55 11.17
C TYR A 232 -8.07 16.13 10.96
N CYS A 233 -8.06 15.68 9.71
CA CYS A 233 -7.58 14.36 9.31
C CYS A 233 -6.26 14.44 8.53
N ILE A 234 -5.46 13.38 8.60
CA ILE A 234 -4.25 13.19 7.78
C ILE A 234 -3.97 11.70 7.53
N SER A 235 -3.56 11.40 6.30
CA SER A 235 -2.80 10.21 5.92
C SER A 235 -1.38 10.69 5.62
N ALA A 236 -0.46 10.43 6.55
CA ALA A 236 0.92 10.91 6.51
C ALA A 236 1.87 9.75 6.24
N THR A 237 2.85 9.96 5.36
CA THR A 237 3.91 8.98 5.16
C THR A 237 5.28 9.61 5.31
N ALA A 238 6.21 8.81 5.84
CA ALA A 238 7.61 9.16 5.91
C ALA A 238 8.47 7.92 5.67
N LEU A 239 9.59 8.12 4.97
CA LEU A 239 10.62 7.11 4.70
C LEU A 239 11.96 7.55 5.33
N ARG A 240 12.59 6.63 6.06
CA ARG A 240 13.97 6.80 6.56
C ARG A 240 14.73 5.51 6.33
N GLU A 241 15.85 5.61 5.61
CA GLU A 241 16.54 4.43 5.07
C GLU A 241 15.54 3.58 4.27
N ASP A 242 15.38 2.30 4.63
CA ASP A 242 14.42 1.37 4.01
C ASP A 242 13.09 1.26 4.76
N THR A 243 12.92 1.98 5.87
CA THR A 243 11.71 1.86 6.71
C THR A 243 10.72 2.95 6.36
N ARG A 244 9.54 2.58 5.88
CA ARG A 244 8.43 3.51 5.63
C ARG A 244 7.36 3.33 6.72
N PHE A 245 6.82 4.44 7.20
CA PHE A 245 5.59 4.41 7.98
C PHE A 245 4.49 5.21 7.32
N LEU A 246 3.27 4.76 7.56
CA LEU A 246 2.01 5.39 7.21
C LEU A 246 1.23 5.61 8.50
N ALA A 247 1.06 6.87 8.88
CA ALA A 247 0.32 7.29 10.07
C ALA A 247 -1.01 7.93 9.64
N ILE A 248 -2.11 7.36 10.11
CA ILE A 248 -3.45 7.88 9.88
C ILE A 248 -3.96 8.49 11.18
N ILE A 249 -4.45 9.74 11.11
CA ILE A 249 -5.16 10.41 12.20
C ILE A 249 -6.49 10.90 11.65
N LEU A 250 -7.59 10.54 12.31
CA LEU A 250 -8.93 11.00 11.98
C LEU A 250 -9.52 11.83 13.13
N LYS A 251 -10.24 12.90 12.76
CA LYS A 251 -11.02 13.72 13.70
C LYS A 251 -10.21 14.25 14.87
N SER A 252 -9.02 14.77 14.57
CA SER A 252 -8.27 15.58 15.54
C SER A 252 -8.94 16.97 15.69
N PRO A 253 -8.93 17.58 16.89
CA PRO A 253 -9.64 18.83 17.16
C PRO A 253 -8.95 20.06 16.58
N SER A 254 -7.66 19.98 16.25
CA SER A 254 -6.90 21.11 15.70
C SER A 254 -5.79 20.64 14.74
N PRO A 255 -5.31 21.49 13.82
CA PRO A 255 -4.25 21.12 12.91
C PRO A 255 -2.90 20.90 13.63
N ASP A 256 -2.68 21.60 14.75
CA ASP A 256 -1.47 21.45 15.58
C ASP A 256 -1.49 20.14 16.35
N GLN A 257 -2.64 19.76 16.92
CA GLN A 257 -2.79 18.48 17.59
C GLN A 257 -2.64 17.31 16.62
N ARG A 258 -3.29 17.39 15.44
CA ARG A 258 -3.12 16.43 14.35
C ARG A 258 -1.64 16.20 14.00
N LEU A 259 -0.87 17.28 13.87
CA LEU A 259 0.55 17.20 13.54
C LEU A 259 1.38 16.61 14.69
N LYS A 260 1.09 17.01 15.94
CA LYS A 260 1.75 16.46 17.13
C LYS A 260 1.57 14.95 17.22
N GLU A 261 0.35 14.46 17.04
CA GLU A 261 0.00 13.04 17.09
C GLU A 261 0.62 12.25 15.94
N THR A 262 0.55 12.80 14.73
CA THR A 262 1.23 12.23 13.56
C THR A 262 2.72 12.04 13.82
N ASN A 263 3.39 13.09 14.32
CA ASN A 263 4.81 13.03 14.64
C ASN A 263 5.10 12.03 15.76
N GLN A 264 4.23 11.94 16.77
CA GLN A 264 4.37 11.01 17.89
C GLN A 264 4.30 9.55 17.41
N LEU A 265 3.34 9.21 16.54
CA LEU A 265 3.22 7.87 15.96
C LEU A 265 4.42 7.54 15.07
N LEU A 266 4.77 8.41 14.13
CA LEU A 266 5.92 8.17 13.25
C LEU A 266 7.22 8.02 14.05
N ASN A 267 7.44 8.85 15.07
CA ASN A 267 8.60 8.74 15.96
C ASN A 267 8.62 7.41 16.71
N TYR A 268 7.48 6.93 17.20
CA TYR A 268 7.38 5.61 17.80
C TYR A 268 7.75 4.50 16.83
N GLY A 269 7.21 4.54 15.60
CA GLY A 269 7.54 3.58 14.55
C GLY A 269 9.04 3.51 14.30
N PHE A 270 9.66 4.66 14.00
CA PHE A 270 11.09 4.72 13.72
C PHE A 270 11.98 4.41 14.93
N ALA A 271 11.53 4.67 16.15
CA ALA A 271 12.30 4.36 17.36
C ALA A 271 12.31 2.86 17.66
N ASN A 272 11.21 2.15 17.39
CA ASN A 272 11.04 0.76 17.80
C ASN A 272 11.23 -0.24 16.66
N TYR A 273 11.15 0.18 15.40
CA TYR A 273 11.17 -0.75 14.29
C TYR A 273 12.17 -0.34 13.20
N LYS A 274 12.60 -1.34 12.42
CA LYS A 274 13.39 -1.17 11.20
C LYS A 274 13.01 -2.25 10.19
N THR A 275 12.84 -1.86 8.94
CA THR A 275 12.68 -2.78 7.82
C THR A 275 14.05 -3.36 7.44
N GLN A 276 14.12 -4.68 7.31
CA GLN A 276 15.24 -5.37 6.68
C GLN A 276 14.79 -5.87 5.31
N ASN A 277 15.43 -5.37 4.26
CA ASN A 277 15.25 -5.88 2.90
C ASN A 277 15.91 -7.26 2.81
N ILE A 278 15.18 -8.24 2.26
CA ILE A 278 15.65 -9.60 2.07
C ILE A 278 15.98 -9.84 0.61
N TYR A 279 15.06 -9.48 -0.29
CA TYR A 279 15.23 -9.57 -1.75
C TYR A 279 14.59 -8.35 -2.44
N GLU A 280 15.21 -7.90 -3.51
CA GLU A 280 14.66 -6.82 -4.35
C GLU A 280 13.63 -7.36 -5.35
N GLN A 281 12.76 -6.48 -5.84
CA GLN A 281 11.78 -6.84 -6.85
C GLN A 281 12.47 -7.33 -8.13
N GLY A 282 12.05 -8.50 -8.64
CA GLY A 282 12.60 -9.08 -9.86
C GLY A 282 13.98 -9.72 -9.69
N GLU A 283 14.51 -9.79 -8.47
CA GLU A 283 15.76 -10.48 -8.18
C GLU A 283 15.66 -11.97 -8.51
N VAL A 284 16.64 -12.51 -9.25
CA VAL A 284 16.72 -13.94 -9.54
C VAL A 284 17.21 -14.66 -8.29
N ILE A 285 16.34 -15.47 -7.70
CA ILE A 285 16.57 -16.16 -6.44
C ILE A 285 17.24 -17.51 -6.67
N LYS A 286 16.80 -18.23 -7.70
CA LYS A 286 17.27 -19.59 -7.99
C LYS A 286 16.96 -19.99 -9.42
N THR A 287 17.85 -20.76 -10.03
CA THR A 287 17.62 -21.43 -11.31
C THR A 287 17.22 -22.89 -11.07
N VAL A 288 16.19 -23.37 -11.77
CA VAL A 288 15.69 -24.75 -11.65
C VAL A 288 15.69 -25.45 -13.02
N GLU A 289 16.00 -26.75 -13.02
CA GLU A 289 15.98 -27.58 -14.24
C GLU A 289 14.55 -27.72 -14.79
N VAL A 290 14.41 -27.60 -16.11
CA VAL A 290 13.14 -27.81 -16.81
C VAL A 290 13.20 -29.13 -17.60
N GLU A 291 12.25 -30.02 -17.30
CA GLU A 291 12.04 -31.23 -18.09
C GLU A 291 11.17 -30.94 -19.30
N LYS A 292 11.55 -31.55 -20.43
CA LYS A 292 10.85 -31.44 -21.71
C LYS A 292 10.66 -30.02 -22.24
N GLY A 293 11.33 -29.01 -21.67
CA GLY A 293 11.23 -27.62 -22.10
C GLY A 293 12.13 -27.27 -23.28
N SER A 294 11.74 -26.26 -24.05
CA SER A 294 12.51 -25.63 -25.12
C SER A 294 13.90 -25.17 -24.62
N VAL A 295 13.98 -24.78 -23.35
CA VAL A 295 15.20 -24.60 -22.55
C VAL A 295 15.35 -25.71 -21.49
N THR A 296 16.56 -25.87 -20.94
CA THR A 296 16.85 -26.89 -19.91
C THR A 296 16.78 -26.38 -18.48
N GLU A 297 16.68 -25.06 -18.30
CA GLU A 297 16.65 -24.41 -17.01
C GLU A 297 15.85 -23.11 -17.11
N VAL A 298 15.29 -22.67 -15.99
CA VAL A 298 14.55 -21.42 -15.89
C VAL A 298 14.84 -20.72 -14.57
N ASP A 299 14.94 -19.40 -14.62
CA ASP A 299 15.15 -18.56 -13.45
C ASP A 299 13.84 -18.33 -12.71
N LEU A 300 13.91 -18.46 -11.39
CA LEU A 300 12.84 -18.14 -10.46
C LEU A 300 13.15 -16.82 -9.78
N LYS A 301 12.16 -15.94 -9.75
CA LYS A 301 12.24 -14.60 -9.17
C LYS A 301 11.07 -14.34 -8.23
N THR A 302 11.13 -13.21 -7.55
CA THR A 302 9.98 -12.65 -6.81
C THR A 302 9.36 -11.54 -7.65
N GLU A 303 8.03 -11.46 -7.69
CA GLU A 303 7.33 -10.37 -8.39
C GLU A 303 7.31 -9.06 -7.57
N GLU A 304 7.55 -9.17 -6.27
CA GLU A 304 7.53 -8.06 -5.31
C GLU A 304 8.83 -8.03 -4.52
N LYS A 305 9.15 -6.86 -3.95
CA LYS A 305 10.23 -6.69 -2.98
C LYS A 305 9.86 -7.45 -1.70
N ILE A 306 10.79 -8.23 -1.16
CA ILE A 306 10.61 -8.96 0.10
C ILE A 306 11.35 -8.22 1.21
N SER A 307 10.62 -7.85 2.25
CA SER A 307 11.19 -7.18 3.41
C SER A 307 10.45 -7.58 4.68
N VAL A 308 11.13 -7.53 5.82
CA VAL A 308 10.53 -7.84 7.13
C VAL A 308 10.66 -6.63 8.04
N LEU A 309 9.57 -6.26 8.70
CA LEU A 309 9.60 -5.28 9.78
C LEU A 309 10.06 -5.91 11.10
N LEU A 310 11.26 -5.53 11.54
CA LEU A 310 11.85 -5.99 12.79
C LEU A 310 11.53 -5.03 13.93
N ASP A 311 11.16 -5.58 15.09
CA ASP A 311 11.16 -4.84 16.35
C ASP A 311 12.59 -4.82 16.89
N LYS A 312 13.15 -3.62 17.07
CA LYS A 312 14.53 -3.40 17.54
C LYS A 312 14.80 -3.95 18.93
N LYS A 313 13.76 -4.22 19.73
CA LYS A 313 13.88 -4.85 21.05
C LYS A 313 13.90 -6.38 20.96
N GLN A 314 13.44 -6.93 19.84
CA GLN A 314 13.45 -8.37 19.60
C GLN A 314 14.74 -8.73 18.87
N GLU A 315 15.64 -9.40 19.59
CA GLU A 315 16.78 -10.08 18.98
C GLU A 315 16.30 -11.36 18.26
N GLY A 316 17.04 -11.80 17.26
CA GLY A 316 16.75 -13.03 16.52
C GLY A 316 17.41 -13.02 15.14
N GLU A 317 17.89 -14.18 14.70
CA GLU A 317 18.50 -14.31 13.38
C GLU A 317 17.41 -14.48 12.32
N ILE A 318 17.44 -13.61 11.30
CA ILE A 318 16.59 -13.74 10.11
C ILE A 318 17.31 -14.61 9.10
N THR A 319 16.68 -15.72 8.71
CA THR A 319 17.17 -16.64 7.67
C THR A 319 16.09 -16.89 6.63
N THR A 320 16.47 -17.36 5.45
CA THR A 320 15.53 -17.73 4.39
C THR A 320 15.68 -19.20 4.02
N SER A 321 14.56 -19.85 3.71
CA SER A 321 14.51 -21.21 3.18
C SER A 321 13.73 -21.22 1.88
N ILE A 322 14.33 -21.75 0.81
CA ILE A 322 13.72 -21.80 -0.52
C ILE A 322 13.18 -23.21 -0.76
N ASN A 323 11.86 -23.34 -0.83
CA ASN A 323 11.17 -24.59 -1.15
C ASN A 323 10.66 -24.57 -2.58
N VAL A 324 11.42 -25.19 -3.48
CA VAL A 324 11.07 -25.37 -4.90
C VAL A 324 11.29 -26.83 -5.31
N PRO A 325 10.50 -27.35 -6.27
CA PRO A 325 10.79 -28.64 -6.91
C PRO A 325 12.21 -28.68 -7.46
N LYS A 326 12.82 -29.86 -7.48
CA LYS A 326 14.13 -30.05 -8.12
C LYS A 326 14.07 -29.83 -9.64
N ARG A 327 12.90 -30.11 -10.22
CA ARG A 327 12.61 -30.05 -11.65
C ARG A 327 11.17 -29.61 -11.86
N ILE A 328 10.93 -28.89 -12.95
CA ILE A 328 9.60 -28.44 -13.37
C ILE A 328 9.37 -28.95 -14.79
N ASP A 329 8.19 -29.49 -15.09
CA ASP A 329 7.83 -29.93 -16.44
C ASP A 329 7.33 -28.75 -17.28
N ALA A 330 7.76 -28.66 -18.54
CA ALA A 330 7.14 -27.77 -19.53
C ALA A 330 5.77 -28.31 -20.02
N PRO A 331 4.85 -27.44 -20.48
CA PRO A 331 4.99 -25.98 -20.58
C PRO A 331 4.77 -25.26 -19.24
N ILE A 332 5.47 -24.14 -19.04
CA ILE A 332 5.36 -23.31 -17.82
C ILE A 332 5.16 -21.85 -18.23
N ALA A 333 4.13 -21.20 -17.70
CA ALA A 333 3.85 -19.81 -18.03
C ALA A 333 4.77 -18.84 -17.27
N LYS A 334 5.04 -17.68 -17.87
CA LYS A 334 5.66 -16.56 -17.15
C LYS A 334 4.77 -16.16 -15.97
N GLY A 335 5.35 -15.96 -14.80
CA GLY A 335 4.63 -15.60 -13.58
C GLY A 335 3.96 -16.78 -12.87
N GLU A 336 4.08 -18.00 -13.40
CA GLU A 336 3.55 -19.19 -12.74
C GLU A 336 4.26 -19.47 -11.42
N LYS A 337 3.49 -19.76 -10.37
CA LYS A 337 3.99 -20.03 -9.02
C LYS A 337 4.52 -21.46 -8.94
N VAL A 338 5.81 -21.60 -8.66
CA VAL A 338 6.48 -22.91 -8.66
C VAL A 338 7.22 -23.23 -7.37
N GLY A 339 7.18 -22.33 -6.39
CA GLY A 339 7.68 -22.60 -5.05
C GLY A 339 7.47 -21.43 -4.10
N VAL A 340 8.10 -21.51 -2.94
CA VAL A 340 7.92 -20.55 -1.85
C VAL A 340 9.26 -20.24 -1.18
N ILE A 341 9.52 -18.98 -0.88
CA ILE A 341 10.52 -18.52 0.08
C ILE A 341 9.83 -18.44 1.45
N GLU A 342 10.37 -19.15 2.42
CA GLU A 342 9.98 -18.99 3.82
C GLU A 342 11.04 -18.10 4.50
N VAL A 343 10.60 -16.97 5.05
CA VAL A 343 11.45 -16.14 5.91
C VAL A 343 11.26 -16.60 7.35
N LEU A 344 12.35 -16.93 8.02
CA LEU A 344 12.35 -17.49 9.36
C LEU A 344 13.02 -16.53 10.33
N ARG A 345 12.46 -16.44 11.53
CA ARG A 345 13.12 -15.88 12.71
C ARG A 345 13.36 -17.00 13.71
N ASP A 346 14.61 -17.25 14.04
CA ASP A 346 15.03 -18.30 14.98
C ASP A 346 14.39 -19.68 14.65
N GLY A 347 14.32 -19.99 13.35
CA GLY A 347 13.74 -21.24 12.85
C GLY A 347 12.21 -21.29 12.78
N THR A 348 11.50 -20.23 13.20
CA THR A 348 10.04 -20.11 13.04
C THR A 348 9.72 -19.31 11.79
N VAL A 349 8.89 -19.86 10.91
CA VAL A 349 8.45 -19.14 9.70
C VAL A 349 7.58 -17.96 10.10
N ILE A 350 8.03 -16.75 9.74
CA ILE A 350 7.32 -15.49 9.97
C ILE A 350 6.64 -14.97 8.72
N GLU A 351 7.11 -15.38 7.53
CA GLU A 351 6.56 -14.95 6.25
C GLU A 351 6.75 -16.03 5.18
N LYS A 352 5.82 -16.10 4.22
CA LYS A 352 5.91 -16.98 3.05
C LYS A 352 5.62 -16.18 1.80
N ILE A 353 6.52 -16.26 0.83
CA ILE A 353 6.42 -15.50 -0.42
C ILE A 353 6.51 -16.46 -1.59
N ASP A 354 5.63 -16.31 -2.57
CA ASP A 354 5.62 -17.13 -3.77
C ASP A 354 6.83 -16.82 -4.67
N LEU A 355 7.45 -17.87 -5.21
CA LEU A 355 8.44 -17.80 -6.28
C LEU A 355 7.79 -18.05 -7.62
N THR A 356 8.03 -17.14 -8.56
CA THR A 356 7.44 -17.20 -9.91
C THR A 356 8.51 -17.39 -10.98
N VAL A 357 8.06 -17.91 -12.11
CA VAL A 357 8.87 -18.18 -13.29
C VAL A 357 9.13 -16.88 -14.05
N GLU A 358 10.40 -16.55 -14.32
CA GLU A 358 10.76 -15.28 -14.96
C GLU A 358 10.29 -15.19 -16.42
N LYS A 359 10.35 -16.31 -17.15
CA LYS A 359 10.08 -16.41 -18.58
C LYS A 359 9.29 -17.67 -18.91
N GLU A 360 8.37 -17.55 -19.85
CA GLU A 360 7.60 -18.69 -20.36
C GLU A 360 8.55 -19.73 -20.98
N VAL A 361 8.25 -21.01 -20.73
CA VAL A 361 9.00 -22.14 -21.28
C VAL A 361 8.04 -23.09 -21.98
N ASP A 362 8.07 -23.08 -23.31
CA ASP A 362 7.35 -24.03 -24.16
C ASP A 362 7.94 -25.45 -24.07
N GLU A 363 7.20 -26.44 -24.56
CA GLU A 363 7.75 -27.78 -24.78
C GLU A 363 8.87 -27.79 -25.84
N ALA A 364 9.86 -28.66 -25.66
CA ALA A 364 10.92 -28.90 -26.63
C ALA A 364 10.38 -29.68 -27.84
N GLY A 365 10.89 -29.32 -29.02
CA GLY A 365 10.65 -30.10 -30.23
C GLY A 365 11.26 -31.50 -30.15
N THR A 366 10.68 -32.46 -30.87
CA THR A 366 11.13 -33.87 -30.89
C THR A 366 12.62 -34.05 -31.24
N MET A 367 13.15 -33.22 -32.14
CA MET A 367 14.58 -33.23 -32.51
C MET A 367 15.48 -32.75 -31.37
N GLN A 368 15.04 -31.76 -30.58
CA GLN A 368 15.77 -31.29 -29.40
C GLN A 368 15.80 -32.36 -28.31
N LEU A 369 14.66 -33.02 -28.06
CA LEU A 369 14.57 -34.12 -27.10
C LEU A 369 15.50 -35.27 -27.50
N PHE A 370 15.47 -35.69 -28.77
CA PHE A 370 16.35 -36.74 -29.29
C PHE A 370 17.84 -36.37 -29.16
N GLY A 371 18.20 -35.15 -29.52
CA GLY A 371 19.58 -34.65 -29.40
C GLY A 371 20.07 -34.64 -27.94
N ARG A 372 19.20 -34.27 -26.99
CA ARG A 372 19.51 -34.30 -25.55
C ARG A 372 19.70 -35.73 -25.05
N SER A 373 18.80 -36.66 -25.40
CA SER A 373 18.92 -38.07 -25.03
C SER A 373 20.20 -38.73 -25.56
N LEU A 374 20.59 -38.43 -26.81
CA LEU A 374 21.84 -38.94 -27.39
C LEU A 374 23.08 -38.39 -26.66
N LYS A 375 23.05 -37.10 -26.27
CA LYS A 375 24.16 -36.46 -25.55
C LYS A 375 24.31 -37.01 -24.13
N GLU A 376 23.21 -37.27 -23.43
CA GLU A 376 23.19 -37.95 -22.13
C GLU A 376 23.75 -39.38 -22.22
N LEU A 377 23.32 -40.15 -23.23
CA LEU A 377 23.80 -41.51 -23.49
C LEU A 377 25.32 -41.55 -23.74
N LEU A 378 25.84 -40.61 -24.53
CA LEU A 378 27.27 -40.49 -24.80
C LEU A 378 28.08 -40.09 -23.55
N ARG A 379 27.45 -39.40 -22.59
CA ARG A 379 28.06 -38.99 -21.32
C ARG A 379 28.18 -40.15 -20.33
N THR A 380 27.24 -41.09 -20.35
CA THR A 380 27.21 -42.25 -19.44
C THR A 380 28.12 -43.41 -19.86
N VAL A 381 28.61 -43.38 -21.11
CA VAL A 381 29.48 -44.42 -21.70
C VAL A 381 30.98 -44.09 -21.54
N ARG A 382 31.31 -42.93 -20.95
CA ARG A 382 32.65 -42.56 -20.48
C ARG A 382 32.71 -42.69 -18.96
#